data_AF-A0A812RTN0-F1
#
_entry.id   AF-A0A812RTN0-F1
#
_cell.length_a   1.000
_cell.length_b   1.000
_cell.length_c   1.000
_cell.angle_alpha   90.00
_cell.angle_beta   90.00
_cell.angle_gamma   90.00
#
_symmetry.space_group_name_H-M   'P 1'
#
loop_
_entity.id
_entity.type
_entity.pdbx_description
1 polymer ?
#
loop_
_entity_poly.entity_id
_entity_poly.type
_entity_poly.pdbx_seq_one_letter_code
_entity_poly.pdbx_strand_id
1 'polypeptide(L)'
;ALAKAGLQAHGIRIVREGKLKGEKIDQQKLIDQHYYAIASKATIQKPEELNVPADKFQAQFGVSWDEALKSGKVFNAMDACKHLGIDADQLNAAWSQAKAAKKLVKFGGGFYCGLVEIEGKEPVYIFNGFFMAMRSKFTVPSAEIYYFSVEWDANALSWADFRGKVLGPTDPAEAPVDSLRGQILAKWE
;
A
#
# COMPACT_ATOMS: atom_id res chain seq x y z
N ALA A 1 13.13 1.16 -21.09
CA ALA A 1 13.06 0.55 -22.44
C ALA A 1 11.96 -0.53 -22.52
N LEU A 2 12.02 -1.58 -21.68
CA LEU A 2 11.07 -2.70 -21.72
C LEU A 2 9.59 -2.29 -21.57
N ALA A 3 9.24 -1.55 -20.51
CA ALA A 3 7.86 -1.12 -20.27
C ALA A 3 7.27 -0.30 -21.44
N LYS A 4 8.05 0.66 -21.95
CA LYS A 4 7.69 1.48 -23.12
C LYS A 4 7.42 0.62 -24.35
N ALA A 5 8.35 -0.28 -24.69
CA ALA A 5 8.21 -1.17 -25.84
C ALA A 5 7.00 -2.11 -25.69
N GLY A 6 6.78 -2.67 -24.49
CA GLY A 6 5.65 -3.57 -24.25
C GLY A 6 4.30 -2.87 -24.34
N LEU A 7 4.19 -1.61 -23.89
CA LEU A 7 2.98 -0.82 -24.08
C LEU A 7 2.71 -0.57 -25.57
N GLN A 8 3.73 -0.11 -26.31
CA GLN A 8 3.59 0.21 -27.74
C GLN A 8 3.28 -1.02 -28.59
N ALA A 9 3.80 -2.19 -28.24
CA ALA A 9 3.49 -3.46 -28.91
C ALA A 9 2.01 -3.84 -28.83
N HIS A 10 1.28 -3.34 -27.83
CA HIS A 10 -0.16 -3.53 -27.66
C HIS A 10 -0.99 -2.38 -28.23
N GLY A 11 -0.40 -1.53 -29.08
CA GLY A 11 -1.09 -0.38 -29.68
C GLY A 11 -1.40 0.75 -28.69
N ILE A 12 -0.80 0.72 -27.49
CA ILE A 12 -1.04 1.74 -26.46
C ILE A 12 -0.18 2.95 -26.76
N ARG A 13 -0.83 4.11 -26.90
CA ARG A 13 -0.17 5.38 -27.18
C ARG A 13 0.31 6.01 -25.88
N ILE A 14 1.60 6.33 -25.82
CA ILE A 14 2.19 7.09 -24.70
C ILE A 14 2.00 8.58 -25.00
N VAL A 15 1.16 9.23 -24.21
CA VAL A 15 0.89 10.67 -24.32
C VAL A 15 1.87 11.52 -23.52
N ARG A 16 2.42 10.97 -22.43
CA ARG A 16 3.47 11.63 -21.65
C ARG A 16 4.33 10.58 -20.95
N GLU A 17 5.59 10.89 -20.75
CA GLU A 17 6.46 10.14 -19.84
C GLU A 17 7.38 11.10 -19.09
N GLY A 18 7.97 10.63 -17.99
CA GLY A 18 8.87 11.46 -17.22
C GLY A 18 9.43 10.77 -15.99
N LYS A 19 10.31 11.49 -15.31
CA LYS A 19 10.96 11.08 -14.06
C LYS A 19 10.46 11.93 -12.90
N LEU A 20 10.25 11.30 -11.75
CA LEU A 20 9.98 11.96 -10.48
C LEU A 20 10.99 11.46 -9.46
N LYS A 21 11.82 12.38 -8.95
CA LYS A 21 12.76 12.08 -7.88
C LYS A 21 12.06 12.00 -6.52
N GLY A 22 12.63 11.22 -5.62
CA GLY A 22 12.11 11.01 -4.28
C GLY A 22 11.91 12.30 -3.50
N GLU A 23 12.83 13.26 -3.61
CA GLU A 23 12.71 14.54 -2.88
C GLU A 23 11.48 15.33 -3.34
N LYS A 24 11.18 15.32 -4.65
CA LYS A 24 9.98 15.97 -5.19
C LYS A 24 8.71 15.27 -4.73
N ILE A 25 8.71 13.93 -4.73
CA ILE A 25 7.57 13.13 -4.26
C ILE A 25 7.28 13.44 -2.79
N ASP A 26 8.33 13.56 -1.97
CA ASP A 26 8.22 13.86 -0.54
C ASP A 26 7.69 15.28 -0.30
N GLN A 27 8.36 16.28 -0.86
CA GLN A 27 8.03 17.70 -0.68
C GLN A 27 6.60 18.03 -1.12
N GLN A 28 6.16 17.44 -2.24
CA GLN A 28 4.82 17.66 -2.78
C GLN A 28 3.79 16.65 -2.29
N LYS A 29 4.18 15.69 -1.43
CA LYS A 29 3.31 14.64 -0.89
C LYS A 29 2.58 13.84 -1.98
N LEU A 30 3.23 13.61 -3.13
CA LEU A 30 2.58 13.02 -4.31
C LEU A 30 2.10 11.60 -4.05
N ILE A 31 2.89 10.81 -3.31
CA ILE A 31 2.53 9.43 -2.98
C ILE A 31 1.42 9.36 -1.92
N ASP A 32 1.43 10.31 -0.98
CA ASP A 32 0.37 10.47 0.01
C ASP A 32 -0.96 10.81 -0.66
N GLN A 33 -0.95 11.69 -1.66
CA GLN A 33 -2.14 12.03 -2.45
C GLN A 33 -2.58 10.86 -3.33
N HIS A 34 -1.65 10.17 -3.99
CA HIS A 34 -1.95 9.01 -4.81
C HIS A 34 -2.62 7.88 -4.00
N TYR A 35 -2.16 7.67 -2.76
CA TYR A 35 -2.71 6.69 -1.82
C TYR A 35 -3.51 7.35 -0.69
N TYR A 36 -4.22 8.45 -0.96
CA TYR A 36 -4.86 9.27 0.08
C TYR A 36 -5.76 8.47 1.03
N ALA A 37 -6.50 7.49 0.53
CA ALA A 37 -7.37 6.65 1.36
C ALA A 37 -6.61 5.83 2.43
N ILE A 38 -5.36 5.47 2.14
CA ILE A 38 -4.45 4.77 3.08
C ILE A 38 -3.75 5.79 3.96
N ALA A 39 -3.17 6.83 3.34
CA ALA A 39 -2.36 7.85 4.00
C ALA A 39 -3.15 8.55 5.10
N SER A 40 -4.37 9.02 4.78
CA SER A 40 -5.25 9.69 5.74
C SER A 40 -5.49 8.88 7.00
N LYS A 41 -5.73 7.56 6.89
CA LYS A 41 -5.97 6.68 8.06
C LYS A 41 -4.69 6.27 8.79
N ALA A 42 -3.54 6.37 8.13
CA ALA A 42 -2.25 6.06 8.72
C ALA A 42 -1.65 7.26 9.47
N THR A 43 -1.97 8.49 9.07
CA THR A 43 -1.24 9.69 9.53
C THR A 43 -2.10 10.91 9.87
N ILE A 44 -3.37 10.96 9.48
CA ILE A 44 -4.20 12.17 9.68
C ILE A 44 -5.34 11.87 10.65
N GLN A 45 -6.16 10.88 10.30
CA GLN A 45 -7.37 10.54 11.02
C GLN A 45 -7.03 9.86 12.35
N LYS A 46 -7.75 10.24 13.39
CA LYS A 46 -7.75 9.57 14.68
C LYS A 46 -8.67 8.35 14.65
N PRO A 47 -8.42 7.32 15.48
CA PRO A 47 -9.25 6.11 15.51
C PRO A 47 -10.76 6.39 15.60
N GLU A 48 -11.16 7.33 16.45
CA GLU A 48 -12.56 7.73 16.67
C GLU A 48 -13.21 8.39 15.45
N GLU A 49 -12.43 8.86 14.48
CA GLU A 49 -12.91 9.45 13.23
C GLU A 49 -13.09 8.39 12.12
N LEU A 50 -12.70 7.14 12.38
CA LEU A 50 -12.76 6.05 11.40
C LEU A 50 -14.12 5.35 11.43
N ASN A 51 -14.71 5.18 10.25
CA ASN A 51 -15.91 4.35 10.05
C ASN A 51 -15.54 2.86 10.01
N VAL A 52 -15.11 2.30 11.14
CA VAL A 52 -14.71 0.89 11.28
C VAL A 52 -15.94 -0.02 11.18
N PRO A 53 -15.93 -1.06 10.32
CA PRO A 53 -16.95 -2.11 10.36
C PRO A 53 -16.79 -2.94 11.64
N ALA A 54 -17.62 -2.63 12.65
CA ALA A 54 -17.50 -3.19 14.00
C ALA A 54 -17.66 -4.71 14.04
N ASP A 55 -18.53 -5.25 13.18
CA ASP A 55 -18.74 -6.69 12.99
C ASP A 55 -17.46 -7.40 12.54
N LYS A 56 -16.76 -6.86 11.54
CA LYS A 56 -15.49 -7.41 11.05
C LYS A 56 -14.37 -7.26 12.06
N PHE A 57 -14.34 -6.12 12.77
CA PHE A 57 -13.35 -5.89 13.82
C PHE A 57 -13.50 -6.93 14.93
N GLN A 58 -14.72 -7.11 15.44
CA GLN A 58 -15.02 -8.07 16.50
C GLN A 58 -14.77 -9.52 16.05
N ALA A 59 -15.16 -9.87 14.82
CA ALA A 59 -14.88 -11.20 14.27
C ALA A 59 -13.37 -11.51 14.19
N GLN A 60 -12.54 -10.51 13.93
CA GLN A 60 -11.08 -10.68 13.86
C GLN A 60 -10.41 -10.71 15.23
N PHE A 61 -10.82 -9.82 16.15
CA PHE A 61 -10.06 -9.54 17.38
C PHE A 61 -10.75 -10.03 18.66
N GLY A 62 -12.00 -10.48 18.57
CA GLY A 62 -12.76 -10.99 19.72
C GLY A 62 -13.23 -9.92 20.70
N VAL A 63 -12.98 -8.63 20.44
CA VAL A 63 -13.45 -7.49 21.23
C VAL A 63 -14.26 -6.55 20.36
N SER A 64 -15.26 -5.89 20.94
CA SER A 64 -16.04 -4.90 20.19
C SER A 64 -15.20 -3.67 19.85
N TRP A 65 -15.61 -2.93 18.82
CA TRP A 65 -14.94 -1.68 18.44
C TRP A 65 -14.99 -0.63 19.56
N ASP A 66 -16.13 -0.51 20.26
CA ASP A 66 -16.29 0.43 21.37
C ASP A 66 -15.37 0.10 22.55
N GLU A 67 -15.18 -1.18 22.88
CA GLU A 67 -14.23 -1.61 23.90
C GLU A 67 -12.80 -1.30 23.49
N ALA A 68 -12.44 -1.58 22.23
CA ALA A 68 -11.12 -1.25 21.71
C ALA A 68 -10.84 0.26 21.80
N LEU A 69 -11.77 1.11 21.35
CA LEU A 69 -11.63 2.58 21.47
C LEU A 69 -11.48 3.04 22.93
N LYS A 70 -12.32 2.54 23.84
CA LYS A 70 -12.27 2.89 25.27
C LYS A 70 -11.01 2.39 25.97
N SER A 71 -10.36 1.36 25.43
CA SER A 71 -9.12 0.83 26.01
C SER A 71 -7.92 1.77 25.86
N GLY A 72 -7.99 2.76 24.95
CA GLY A 72 -6.86 3.63 24.64
C GLY A 72 -5.72 2.94 23.86
N LYS A 73 -5.95 1.72 23.34
CA LYS A 73 -4.93 0.90 22.67
C LYS A 73 -5.04 0.92 21.14
N VAL A 74 -5.73 1.91 20.59
CA VAL A 74 -5.99 2.00 19.15
C VAL A 74 -5.30 3.23 18.59
N PHE A 75 -4.57 3.09 17.49
CA PHE A 75 -3.77 4.15 16.93
C PHE A 75 -3.76 4.10 15.40
N ASN A 76 -3.60 5.26 14.76
CA ASN A 76 -3.06 5.27 13.40
C ASN A 76 -1.56 4.94 13.43
N ALA A 77 -0.97 4.65 12.28
CA ALA A 77 0.44 4.25 12.19
C ALA A 77 1.40 5.29 12.80
N MET A 78 1.22 6.58 12.52
CA MET A 78 2.13 7.63 13.00
C MET A 78 2.05 7.81 14.52
N ASP A 79 0.85 7.79 15.09
CA ASP A 79 0.66 7.90 16.53
C ASP A 79 1.11 6.62 17.25
N ALA A 80 1.00 5.46 16.62
CA ALA A 80 1.53 4.22 17.14
C ALA A 80 3.07 4.26 17.27
N CYS A 81 3.79 4.79 16.27
CA CYS A 81 5.24 5.01 16.37
C CYS A 81 5.61 5.87 17.58
N LYS A 82 4.87 6.97 17.80
CA LYS A 82 5.10 7.85 18.96
C LYS A 82 4.80 7.14 20.28
N HIS A 83 3.67 6.44 20.37
CA HIS A 83 3.23 5.75 21.57
C HIS A 83 4.18 4.60 21.96
N LEU A 84 4.62 3.82 20.97
CA LEU A 84 5.51 2.68 21.16
C LEU A 84 6.98 3.11 21.25
N GLY A 85 7.33 4.35 20.88
CA GLY A 85 8.72 4.81 20.83
C GLY A 85 9.56 4.05 19.80
N ILE A 86 8.97 3.78 18.62
CA ILE A 86 9.60 3.04 17.53
C ILE A 86 9.53 3.84 16.23
N ASP A 87 10.42 3.57 15.30
CA ASP A 87 10.38 4.15 13.96
C ASP A 87 9.45 3.39 12.99
N ALA A 88 9.35 3.88 11.76
CA ALA A 88 8.50 3.32 10.73
C ALA A 88 8.95 1.92 10.26
N ASP A 89 10.25 1.63 10.30
CA ASP A 89 10.80 0.34 9.86
C ASP A 89 10.55 -0.74 10.91
N GLN A 90 10.74 -0.40 12.19
CA GLN A 90 10.38 -1.24 13.33
C GLN A 90 8.88 -1.52 13.36
N LEU A 91 8.03 -0.51 13.12
CA LEU A 91 6.59 -0.72 13.02
C LEU A 91 6.24 -1.64 11.85
N ASN A 92 6.87 -1.47 10.69
CA ASN A 92 6.63 -2.32 9.53
C ASN A 92 7.09 -3.78 9.75
N ALA A 93 8.17 -4.00 10.50
CA ALA A 93 8.61 -5.33 10.92
C ALA A 93 7.55 -5.99 11.82
N ALA A 94 7.09 -5.28 12.85
CA ALA A 94 6.04 -5.78 13.76
C ALA A 94 4.70 -6.02 13.03
N TRP A 95 4.34 -5.14 12.09
CA TRP A 95 3.19 -5.34 11.20
C TRP A 95 3.31 -6.60 10.34
N SER A 96 4.50 -6.88 9.82
CA SER A 96 4.77 -8.08 9.01
C SER A 96 4.64 -9.36 9.85
N GLN A 97 5.08 -9.33 11.11
CA GLN A 97 4.86 -10.42 12.06
C GLN A 97 3.38 -10.62 12.37
N ALA A 98 2.63 -9.54 12.64
CA ALA A 98 1.19 -9.60 12.83
C ALA A 98 0.46 -10.19 11.60
N LYS A 99 0.90 -9.82 10.39
CA LYS A 99 0.40 -10.41 9.13
C LYS A 99 0.64 -11.92 9.08
N ALA A 100 1.86 -12.37 9.37
CA ALA A 100 2.21 -13.80 9.37
C ALA A 100 1.40 -14.58 10.42
N ALA A 101 1.15 -13.95 11.57
CA ALA A 101 0.32 -14.48 12.65
C ALA A 101 -1.20 -14.38 12.39
N LYS A 102 -1.63 -13.92 11.21
CA LYS A 102 -3.04 -13.69 10.84
C LYS A 102 -3.79 -12.75 11.79
N LYS A 103 -3.07 -11.79 12.38
CA LYS A 103 -3.59 -10.74 13.29
C LYS A 103 -3.93 -9.44 12.56
N LEU A 104 -4.21 -9.50 11.25
CA LEU A 104 -4.63 -8.36 10.45
C LEU A 104 -6.02 -8.61 9.86
N VAL A 105 -6.82 -7.55 9.77
CA VAL A 105 -8.08 -7.52 9.00
C VAL A 105 -8.01 -6.43 7.94
N LYS A 106 -8.51 -6.76 6.75
CA LYS A 106 -8.79 -5.80 5.68
C LYS A 106 -10.28 -5.50 5.67
N PHE A 107 -10.64 -4.27 6.00
CA PHE A 107 -12.04 -3.82 5.95
C PHE A 107 -12.50 -3.54 4.52
N GLY A 108 -11.59 -2.99 3.70
CA GLY A 108 -11.85 -2.60 2.32
C GLY A 108 -10.62 -2.01 1.63
N GLY A 109 -10.84 -1.30 0.52
CA GLY A 109 -9.77 -0.63 -0.22
C GLY A 109 -9.01 0.36 0.66
N GLY A 110 -7.72 0.09 0.90
CA GLY A 110 -6.85 0.97 1.67
C GLY A 110 -7.15 1.08 3.17
N PHE A 111 -7.94 0.16 3.73
CA PHE A 111 -8.37 0.21 5.12
C PHE A 111 -8.08 -1.11 5.83
N TYR A 112 -7.03 -1.10 6.65
CA TYR A 112 -6.50 -2.27 7.36
C TYR A 112 -6.30 -1.94 8.83
N CYS A 113 -6.54 -2.93 9.69
CA CYS A 113 -6.18 -2.89 11.10
C CYS A 113 -5.38 -4.13 11.46
N GLY A 114 -4.39 -3.97 12.34
CA GLY A 114 -3.58 -5.05 12.88
C GLY A 114 -3.46 -5.00 14.38
N LEU A 115 -3.55 -6.15 15.04
CA LEU A 115 -3.11 -6.29 16.43
C LEU A 115 -1.60 -6.53 16.41
N VAL A 116 -0.85 -5.49 16.79
CA VAL A 116 0.61 -5.47 16.78
C VAL A 116 1.13 -5.71 18.19
N GLU A 117 2.07 -6.65 18.29
CA GLU A 117 2.69 -7.09 19.53
C GLU A 117 4.20 -6.89 19.40
N ILE A 118 4.79 -6.18 20.37
CA ILE A 118 6.22 -5.96 20.45
C ILE A 118 6.66 -6.38 21.85
N GLU A 119 7.74 -7.15 21.93
CA GLU A 119 8.27 -7.63 23.22
C GLU A 119 8.49 -6.47 24.20
N GLY A 120 8.01 -6.64 25.43
CA GLY A 120 8.09 -5.61 26.47
C GLY A 120 7.12 -4.44 26.32
N LYS A 121 6.19 -4.48 25.35
CA LYS A 121 5.14 -3.48 25.17
C LYS A 121 3.76 -4.15 25.19
N GLU A 122 2.74 -3.37 25.53
CA GLU A 122 1.38 -3.88 25.44
C GLU A 122 0.93 -4.03 23.98
N PRO A 123 0.10 -5.04 23.66
CA PRO A 123 -0.49 -5.19 22.34
C PRO A 123 -1.41 -4.00 21.99
N VAL A 124 -1.30 -3.50 20.76
CA VAL A 124 -2.09 -2.35 20.28
C VAL A 124 -2.69 -2.60 18.90
N TYR A 125 -3.85 -2.00 18.65
CA TYR A 125 -4.52 -2.01 17.35
C TYR A 125 -4.01 -0.84 16.50
N ILE A 126 -3.42 -1.14 15.35
CA ILE A 126 -2.81 -0.13 14.48
C ILE A 126 -3.52 -0.12 13.14
N PHE A 127 -3.90 1.07 12.68
CA PHE A 127 -4.42 1.26 11.33
C PHE A 127 -3.31 1.54 10.32
N ASN A 128 -3.31 0.78 9.23
CA ASN A 128 -2.40 0.94 8.09
C ASN A 128 -0.91 1.06 8.47
N GLY A 129 -0.45 0.25 9.43
CA GLY A 129 0.92 0.32 9.99
C GLY A 129 2.07 0.18 8.99
N PHE A 130 1.80 -0.41 7.82
CA PHE A 130 2.78 -0.53 6.73
C PHE A 130 2.99 0.76 5.92
N PHE A 131 2.12 1.77 6.06
CA PHE A 131 2.08 2.90 5.13
C PHE A 131 3.39 3.70 5.10
N MET A 132 4.00 3.95 6.26
CA MET A 132 5.22 4.78 6.33
C MET A 132 6.42 4.10 5.65
N ALA A 133 6.57 2.77 5.81
CA ALA A 133 7.58 1.99 5.09
C ALA A 133 7.26 1.82 3.60
N MET A 134 5.98 1.82 3.21
CA MET A 134 5.61 1.88 1.79
C MET A 134 5.97 3.24 1.20
N ARG A 135 5.67 4.33 1.93
CA ARG A 135 5.96 5.71 1.53
C ARG A 135 7.44 5.94 1.31
N SER A 136 8.29 5.45 2.22
CA SER A 136 9.76 5.66 2.17
C SER A 136 10.39 5.16 0.88
N LYS A 137 9.90 4.05 0.31
CA LYS A 137 10.36 3.50 -0.98
C LYS A 137 10.24 4.49 -2.15
N PHE A 138 9.37 5.49 -2.03
CA PHE A 138 9.17 6.51 -3.06
C PHE A 138 9.80 7.87 -2.70
N THR A 139 10.26 8.06 -1.46
CA THR A 139 10.68 9.38 -0.95
C THR A 139 12.13 9.45 -0.51
N VAL A 140 12.84 8.32 -0.39
CA VAL A 140 14.28 8.37 -0.13
C VAL A 140 15.01 9.12 -1.25
N PRO A 141 16.12 9.84 -0.97
CA PRO A 141 16.82 10.65 -1.98
C PRO A 141 17.29 9.86 -3.21
N SER A 142 17.57 8.56 -3.05
CA SER A 142 17.96 7.67 -4.15
C SER A 142 16.77 7.16 -4.99
N ALA A 143 15.52 7.39 -4.55
CA ALA A 143 14.35 6.92 -5.28
C ALA A 143 14.07 7.77 -6.52
N GLU A 144 13.74 7.11 -7.62
CA GLU A 144 13.22 7.73 -8.84
C GLU A 144 12.11 6.87 -9.41
N ILE A 145 10.96 7.48 -9.72
CA ILE A 145 9.89 6.84 -10.48
C ILE A 145 9.97 7.31 -11.92
N TYR A 146 10.00 6.35 -12.85
CA TYR A 146 9.68 6.61 -14.25
C TYR A 146 8.20 6.33 -14.48
N TYR A 147 7.46 7.30 -15.02
CA TYR A 147 6.02 7.15 -15.26
C TYR A 147 5.68 7.28 -16.74
N PHE A 148 4.56 6.65 -17.13
CA PHE A 148 3.90 6.82 -18.41
C PHE A 148 2.46 7.25 -18.18
N SER A 149 2.01 8.26 -18.92
CA SER A 149 0.60 8.53 -19.17
C SER A 149 0.27 7.96 -20.53
N VAL A 150 -0.77 7.13 -20.61
CA VAL A 150 -1.10 6.34 -21.78
C VAL A 150 -2.58 6.42 -22.10
N GLU A 151 -2.91 6.13 -23.36
CA GLU A 151 -4.27 6.00 -23.83
C GLU A 151 -4.36 4.92 -24.93
N TRP A 152 -5.55 4.37 -25.11
CA TRP A 152 -5.87 3.39 -26.13
C TRP A 152 -7.39 3.36 -26.36
N ASP A 153 -7.83 2.73 -27.45
CA ASP A 153 -9.26 2.54 -27.71
C ASP A 153 -9.83 1.43 -26.80
N ALA A 154 -10.77 1.81 -25.92
CA ALA A 154 -11.41 0.88 -25.00
C ALA A 154 -12.23 -0.23 -25.70
N ASN A 155 -12.64 -0.03 -26.96
CA ASN A 155 -13.29 -1.07 -27.76
C ASN A 155 -12.30 -2.14 -28.25
N ALA A 156 -11.02 -1.78 -28.41
CA ALA A 156 -9.97 -2.69 -28.84
C ALA A 156 -9.29 -3.41 -27.66
N LEU A 157 -9.24 -2.77 -26.49
CA LEU A 157 -8.63 -3.33 -25.29
C LEU A 157 -9.40 -2.92 -24.03
N SER A 158 -10.06 -3.89 -23.40
CA SER A 158 -10.78 -3.66 -22.15
C SER A 158 -9.81 -3.33 -21.01
N TRP A 159 -10.29 -2.61 -20.00
CA TRP A 159 -9.49 -2.33 -18.80
C TRP A 159 -9.05 -3.60 -18.06
N ALA A 160 -9.91 -4.62 -18.04
CA ALA A 160 -9.59 -5.91 -17.45
C ALA A 160 -8.42 -6.59 -18.17
N ASP A 161 -8.44 -6.59 -19.51
CA ASP A 161 -7.36 -7.15 -20.33
C ASP A 161 -6.08 -6.32 -20.26
N PHE A 162 -6.18 -4.99 -20.21
CA PHE A 162 -5.00 -4.15 -19.98
C PHE A 162 -4.32 -4.53 -18.65
N ARG A 163 -5.09 -4.68 -17.56
CA ARG A 163 -4.53 -5.07 -16.26
C ARG A 163 -4.04 -6.51 -16.22
N GLY A 164 -4.77 -7.45 -16.81
CA GLY A 164 -4.52 -8.89 -16.67
C GLY A 164 -3.53 -9.44 -17.70
N LYS A 165 -3.61 -8.98 -18.95
CA LYS A 165 -2.84 -9.50 -20.08
C LYS A 165 -1.66 -8.60 -20.44
N VAL A 166 -1.87 -7.29 -20.51
CA VAL A 166 -0.79 -6.36 -20.90
C VAL A 166 0.16 -6.11 -19.72
N LEU A 167 -0.36 -5.68 -18.56
CA LEU A 167 0.47 -5.47 -17.37
C LEU A 167 0.84 -6.80 -16.69
N GLY A 168 -0.09 -7.75 -16.65
CA GLY A 168 0.00 -8.98 -15.86
C GLY A 168 -0.60 -8.82 -14.45
N PRO A 169 -1.01 -9.92 -13.78
CA PRO A 169 -1.47 -9.95 -12.38
C PRO A 169 -0.42 -9.42 -11.39
N THR A 170 -0.85 -9.16 -10.14
CA THR A 170 0.00 -8.55 -9.12
C THR A 170 1.18 -9.44 -8.75
N ASP A 171 0.96 -10.75 -8.65
CA ASP A 171 2.04 -11.72 -8.51
C ASP A 171 2.68 -11.97 -9.89
N PRO A 172 3.95 -11.58 -10.11
CA PRO A 172 4.60 -11.80 -11.39
C PRO A 172 4.77 -13.28 -11.75
N ALA A 173 4.74 -14.20 -10.78
CA ALA A 173 4.83 -15.64 -11.04
C ALA A 173 3.55 -16.21 -11.68
N GLU A 174 2.42 -15.53 -11.50
CA GLU A 174 1.14 -15.86 -12.14
C GLU A 174 0.95 -15.12 -13.47
N ALA A 175 1.91 -14.29 -13.89
CA ALA A 175 1.74 -13.41 -15.03
C ALA A 175 1.99 -14.12 -16.37
N PRO A 176 1.21 -13.80 -17.42
CA PRO A 176 1.52 -14.28 -18.77
C PRO A 176 2.95 -13.91 -19.15
N VAL A 177 3.66 -14.83 -19.80
CA VAL A 177 5.09 -14.64 -20.13
C VAL A 177 5.34 -13.43 -21.03
N ASP A 178 4.34 -13.06 -21.83
CA ASP A 178 4.33 -11.93 -22.74
C ASP A 178 3.82 -10.63 -22.10
N SER A 179 3.24 -10.68 -20.90
CA SER A 179 2.88 -9.50 -20.13
C SER A 179 4.11 -8.73 -19.63
N LEU A 180 3.95 -7.45 -19.30
CA LEU A 180 5.05 -6.64 -18.77
C LEU A 180 5.65 -7.24 -17.49
N ARG A 181 4.83 -7.68 -16.52
CA ARG A 181 5.33 -8.28 -15.28
C ARG A 181 6.02 -9.62 -15.53
N GLY A 182 5.49 -10.45 -16.42
CA GLY A 182 6.11 -11.72 -16.81
C GLY A 182 7.49 -11.49 -17.45
N GLN A 183 7.57 -10.56 -18.41
CA GLN A 183 8.83 -10.21 -19.06
C GLN A 183 9.85 -9.58 -18.10
N ILE A 184 9.40 -8.78 -17.13
CA ILE A 184 10.28 -8.19 -16.11
C ILE A 184 10.83 -9.30 -15.21
N LEU A 185 9.98 -10.20 -14.70
CA LEU A 185 10.42 -11.30 -13.84
C LEU A 185 11.43 -12.20 -14.55
N ALA A 186 11.18 -12.56 -15.82
CA ALA A 186 12.06 -13.42 -16.60
C ALA A 186 13.45 -12.80 -16.89
N LYS A 187 13.59 -11.48 -16.76
CA LYS A 187 14.83 -10.72 -17.00
C LYS A 187 15.36 -10.06 -15.73
N TRP A 188 14.82 -10.44 -14.58
CA TRP A 188 15.24 -9.88 -13.29
C TRP A 188 16.55 -10.55 -12.85
N GLU A 189 17.53 -9.74 -12.49
CA GLU A 189 18.86 -10.15 -11.99
C GLU A 189 19.02 -9.72 -10.52
#